data_AF-A0A9D8H851-F1
#
_entry.id   AF-A0A9D8H851-F1
#
_cell.length_a   1.000
_cell.length_b   1.000
_cell.length_c   1.000
_cell.angle_alpha   90.00
_cell.angle_beta   90.00
_cell.angle_gamma   90.00
#
_symmetry.space_group_name_H-M   'P 1'
#
loop_
_entity.id
_entity.type
_entity.pdbx_description
1 polymer ?
#
loop_
_entity_poly.entity_id
_entity_poly.type
_entity_poly.pdbx_seq_one_letter_code
_entity_poly.pdbx_strand_id
1 'polypeptide(L)'
;MTVVVDWARSLGDVVRGLPRSLPPGVLPYLARSANSLRKVRTPRQAVEVFETETERVLTVVMPLLIEHPLPVRSQAAAKALVGGTGGVAAAGQEAEALAAIMSNGAALLPLLPVMLATNLLALTVEVAVAASLRVHQLRDAGIEPDPNQVARDVIVAMTGAPSDDHGMGQYVTKKVVKTIVARVLSRWTKSLVPLAGIAYSSWDAQRTVDAITALALPEAEADL
;
A
#
# COMPACT_ATOMS: atom_id res chain seq x y z
N MET A 1 -29.07 -6.81 2.36
CA MET A 1 -28.15 -7.87 1.88
C MET A 1 -27.58 -7.60 0.49
N THR A 2 -28.35 -7.03 -0.44
CA THR A 2 -27.92 -6.68 -1.81
C THR A 2 -26.72 -5.72 -1.89
N VAL A 3 -26.68 -4.68 -1.04
CA VAL A 3 -25.57 -3.69 -1.03
C VAL A 3 -24.19 -4.31 -0.75
N VAL A 4 -24.12 -5.29 0.15
CA VAL A 4 -22.85 -5.96 0.51
C VAL A 4 -22.37 -6.87 -0.63
N VAL A 5 -23.30 -7.53 -1.33
CA VAL A 5 -22.99 -8.44 -2.44
C VAL A 5 -22.52 -7.64 -3.67
N ASP A 6 -23.14 -6.51 -3.97
CA ASP A 6 -22.74 -5.65 -5.09
C ASP A 6 -21.40 -4.96 -4.83
N TRP A 7 -21.14 -4.54 -3.59
CA TRP A 7 -19.83 -4.02 -3.18
C TRP A 7 -18.72 -5.08 -3.30
N ALA A 8 -18.96 -6.31 -2.84
CA ALA A 8 -18.01 -7.41 -2.96
C ALA A 8 -17.74 -7.81 -4.41
N ARG A 9 -18.76 -7.77 -5.30
CA ARG A 9 -18.59 -8.01 -6.74
C ARG A 9 -17.77 -6.91 -7.41
N SER A 10 -18.10 -5.65 -7.15
CA SER A 10 -17.34 -4.50 -7.66
C SER A 10 -15.88 -4.56 -7.24
N LEU A 11 -15.59 -4.95 -6.00
CA LEU A 11 -14.23 -5.16 -5.53
C LEU A 11 -13.55 -6.35 -6.20
N GLY A 12 -14.26 -7.46 -6.38
CA GLY A 12 -13.75 -8.61 -7.11
C GLY A 12 -13.34 -8.25 -8.54
N ASP A 13 -14.10 -7.39 -9.21
CA ASP A 13 -13.79 -6.93 -10.56
C ASP A 13 -12.62 -5.93 -10.58
N VAL A 14 -12.50 -5.06 -9.57
CA VAL A 14 -11.32 -4.20 -9.39
C VAL A 14 -10.07 -5.04 -9.15
N VAL A 15 -10.13 -6.04 -8.26
CA VAL A 15 -9.00 -6.93 -7.95
C VAL A 15 -8.63 -7.78 -9.16
N ARG A 16 -9.59 -8.28 -9.93
CA ARG A 16 -9.33 -9.01 -11.20
C ARG A 16 -8.83 -8.11 -12.32
N GLY A 17 -9.22 -6.84 -12.31
CA GLY A 17 -8.75 -5.81 -13.23
C GLY A 17 -7.34 -5.31 -12.90
N LEU A 18 -6.96 -5.36 -11.63
CA LEU A 18 -5.70 -4.82 -11.12
C LEU A 18 -4.47 -5.34 -11.90
N PRO A 19 -4.31 -6.65 -12.17
CA PRO A 19 -3.20 -7.14 -12.96
C PRO A 19 -3.11 -6.53 -14.35
N ARG A 20 -4.24 -6.16 -14.96
CA ARG A 20 -4.29 -5.55 -16.29
C ARG A 20 -3.97 -4.05 -16.29
N SER A 21 -4.17 -3.38 -15.15
CA SER A 21 -3.87 -1.96 -14.99
C SER A 21 -2.46 -1.68 -14.48
N LEU A 22 -1.74 -2.71 -14.02
CA LEU A 22 -0.39 -2.54 -13.50
C LEU A 22 0.63 -2.39 -14.64
N PRO A 23 1.64 -1.50 -14.48
CA PRO A 23 2.71 -1.37 -15.47
C PRO A 23 3.45 -2.69 -15.73
N PRO A 24 3.94 -2.90 -16.97
CA PRO A 24 4.76 -4.06 -17.28
C PRO A 24 6.01 -4.07 -16.39
N GLY A 25 6.18 -5.15 -15.61
CA GLY A 25 7.28 -5.29 -14.63
C GLY A 25 6.81 -5.39 -13.18
N VAL A 26 5.65 -4.82 -12.82
CA VAL A 26 5.11 -4.93 -11.45
C VAL A 26 4.62 -6.35 -11.14
N LEU A 27 4.01 -7.04 -12.11
CA LEU A 27 3.51 -8.40 -11.90
C LEU A 27 4.62 -9.45 -11.63
N PRO A 28 5.70 -9.53 -12.44
CA PRO A 28 6.83 -10.40 -12.11
C PRO A 28 7.44 -10.10 -10.74
N TYR A 29 7.46 -8.82 -10.35
CA TYR A 29 7.90 -8.41 -9.03
C TYR A 29 7.00 -8.99 -7.93
N LEU A 30 5.67 -8.80 -8.03
CA LEU A 30 4.72 -9.31 -7.03
C LEU A 30 4.77 -10.83 -6.92
N ALA A 31 4.93 -11.53 -8.05
CA ALA A 31 5.12 -12.99 -8.06
C ALA A 31 6.41 -13.42 -7.34
N ARG A 32 7.50 -12.67 -7.51
CA ARG A 32 8.77 -12.91 -6.80
C ARG A 32 8.61 -12.66 -5.30
N SER A 33 8.00 -11.55 -4.90
CA SER A 33 7.75 -11.23 -3.49
C SER A 33 6.84 -12.27 -2.83
N ALA A 34 5.80 -12.73 -3.52
CA ALA A 34 4.95 -13.83 -3.05
C ALA A 34 5.77 -15.12 -2.81
N ASN A 35 6.71 -15.45 -3.71
CA ASN A 35 7.61 -16.59 -3.54
C ASN A 35 8.59 -16.40 -2.37
N SER A 36 9.10 -15.18 -2.12
CA SER A 36 9.90 -14.87 -0.93
C SER A 36 9.09 -15.09 0.35
N LEU A 37 7.86 -14.57 0.40
CA LEU A 37 6.98 -14.64 1.56
C LEU A 37 6.54 -16.08 1.88
N ARG A 38 6.34 -16.93 0.86
CA ARG A 38 6.04 -18.37 1.04
C ARG A 38 7.12 -19.13 1.80
N LYS A 39 8.34 -18.60 1.90
CA LYS A 39 9.46 -19.22 2.65
C LYS A 39 9.53 -18.78 4.11
N VAL A 40 8.73 -17.78 4.51
CA VAL A 40 8.70 -17.30 5.90
C VAL A 40 8.11 -18.37 6.81
N ARG A 41 8.80 -18.68 7.90
CA ARG A 41 8.37 -19.66 8.92
C ARG A 41 8.30 -19.08 10.32
N THR A 42 8.89 -17.91 10.55
CA THR A 42 8.94 -17.27 11.87
C THR A 42 8.54 -15.79 11.80
N PRO A 43 8.04 -15.20 12.89
CA PRO A 43 7.73 -13.77 12.94
C PRO A 43 8.94 -12.88 12.65
N ARG A 44 10.14 -13.28 13.09
CA ARG A 44 11.37 -12.52 12.81
C ARG A 44 11.69 -12.50 11.31
N GLN A 45 11.60 -13.66 10.65
CA GLN A 45 11.74 -13.74 9.19
C GLN A 45 10.65 -12.93 8.48
N ALA A 46 9.43 -12.88 9.02
CA ALA A 46 8.35 -12.08 8.47
C ALA A 46 8.72 -10.60 8.42
N VAL A 47 9.23 -10.05 9.54
CA VAL A 47 9.68 -8.65 9.60
C VAL A 47 10.82 -8.41 8.62
N GLU A 48 11.86 -9.26 8.61
CA GLU A 48 13.03 -9.11 7.73
C GLU A 48 12.66 -9.15 6.23
N VAL A 49 11.82 -10.11 5.83
CA VAL A 49 11.34 -10.20 4.44
C VAL A 49 10.42 -9.02 4.11
N PHE A 50 9.54 -8.62 5.02
CA PHE A 50 8.63 -7.50 4.78
C PHE A 50 9.36 -6.16 4.68
N GLU A 51 10.42 -5.94 5.49
CA GLU A 51 11.33 -4.78 5.35
C GLU A 51 11.98 -4.78 3.96
N THR A 52 12.55 -5.93 3.55
CA THR A 52 13.22 -6.08 2.24
C THR A 52 12.26 -5.84 1.08
N GLU A 53 11.05 -6.41 1.13
CA GLU A 53 10.08 -6.25 0.06
C GLU A 53 9.50 -4.83 0.06
N THR A 54 9.30 -4.19 1.23
CA THR A 54 8.89 -2.77 1.33
C THR A 54 9.93 -1.84 0.71
N GLU A 55 11.22 -2.02 1.05
CA GLU A 55 12.32 -1.30 0.41
C GLU A 55 12.27 -1.48 -1.10
N ARG A 56 12.02 -2.70 -1.58
CA ARG A 56 11.93 -2.99 -3.00
C ARG A 56 10.70 -2.39 -3.68
N VAL A 57 9.53 -2.32 -3.01
CA VAL A 57 8.36 -1.58 -3.53
C VAL A 57 8.74 -0.12 -3.76
N LEU A 58 9.40 0.50 -2.78
CA LEU A 58 9.75 1.91 -2.85
C LEU A 58 10.89 2.20 -3.86
N THR A 59 11.83 1.28 -4.05
CA THR A 59 12.98 1.50 -4.95
C THR A 59 12.75 1.02 -6.38
N VAL A 60 11.85 0.06 -6.60
CA VAL A 60 11.62 -0.55 -7.93
C VAL A 60 10.22 -0.24 -8.46
N VAL A 61 9.19 -0.43 -7.63
CA VAL A 61 7.79 -0.33 -8.09
C VAL A 61 7.36 1.13 -8.15
N MET A 62 7.75 1.96 -7.18
CA MET A 62 7.38 3.37 -7.14
C MET A 62 7.87 4.17 -8.36
N PRO A 63 9.14 4.07 -8.83
CA PRO A 63 9.56 4.75 -10.06
C PRO A 63 8.71 4.37 -11.28
N LEU A 64 8.43 3.07 -11.47
CA LEU A 64 7.58 2.59 -12.57
C LEU A 64 6.17 3.17 -12.52
N LEU A 65 5.63 3.39 -11.31
CA LEU A 65 4.30 3.96 -11.11
C LEU A 65 4.28 5.48 -11.30
N ILE A 66 5.40 6.16 -11.10
CA ILE A 66 5.54 7.58 -11.40
C ILE A 66 5.57 7.79 -12.92
N GLU A 67 6.32 6.96 -13.64
CA GLU A 67 6.39 6.98 -15.10
C GLU A 67 5.04 6.65 -15.74
N HIS A 68 4.31 5.70 -15.16
CA HIS A 68 3.02 5.21 -15.64
C HIS A 68 1.93 5.32 -14.55
N PRO A 69 1.46 6.54 -14.23
CA PRO A 69 0.50 6.73 -13.16
C PRO A 69 -0.84 6.09 -13.51
N LEU A 70 -1.49 5.52 -12.49
CA LEU A 70 -2.84 4.98 -12.60
C LEU A 70 -3.82 6.11 -12.96
N PRO A 71 -4.95 5.81 -13.64
CA PRO A 71 -5.98 6.79 -13.97
C PRO A 71 -6.85 7.17 -12.76
N VAL A 72 -6.22 7.46 -11.61
CA VAL A 72 -6.87 7.83 -10.35
C VAL A 72 -6.59 9.30 -10.06
N ARG A 73 -7.52 10.18 -10.46
CA ARG A 73 -7.34 11.64 -10.35
C ARG A 73 -8.06 12.26 -9.16
N SER A 74 -9.09 11.60 -8.61
CA SER A 74 -9.87 12.16 -7.51
C SER A 74 -9.51 11.50 -6.18
N GLN A 75 -9.49 12.32 -5.13
CA GLN A 75 -9.30 11.86 -3.75
C GLN A 75 -10.35 10.81 -3.36
N ALA A 76 -11.60 10.98 -3.81
CA ALA A 76 -12.68 10.03 -3.53
C ALA A 76 -12.41 8.65 -4.16
N ALA A 77 -12.00 8.59 -5.44
CA ALA A 77 -11.65 7.34 -6.11
C ALA A 77 -10.43 6.69 -5.46
N ALA A 78 -9.42 7.48 -5.10
CA ALA A 78 -8.25 7.00 -4.38
C ALA A 78 -8.61 6.40 -3.01
N LYS A 79 -9.45 7.07 -2.22
CA LYS A 79 -9.95 6.56 -0.93
C LYS A 79 -10.74 5.26 -1.10
N ALA A 80 -11.58 5.19 -2.14
CA ALA A 80 -12.36 4.00 -2.42
C ALA A 80 -11.46 2.81 -2.80
N LEU A 81 -10.44 3.03 -3.64
CA LEU A 81 -9.48 2.01 -4.03
C LEU A 81 -8.64 1.54 -2.84
N VAL A 82 -7.97 2.46 -2.15
CA VAL A 82 -7.07 2.14 -1.05
C VAL A 82 -7.84 1.55 0.14
N GLY A 83 -8.97 2.17 0.52
CA GLY A 83 -9.84 1.64 1.56
C GLY A 83 -10.44 0.28 1.20
N GLY A 84 -10.85 0.10 -0.06
CA GLY A 84 -11.32 -1.19 -0.56
C GLY A 84 -10.27 -2.28 -0.47
N THR A 85 -9.03 -2.01 -0.88
CA THR A 85 -7.93 -2.98 -0.77
C THR A 85 -7.53 -3.28 0.67
N GLY A 86 -7.49 -2.28 1.55
CA GLY A 86 -7.24 -2.47 2.98
C GLY A 86 -8.33 -3.30 3.65
N GLY A 87 -9.59 -3.07 3.28
CA GLY A 87 -10.74 -3.83 3.75
C GLY A 87 -10.76 -5.28 3.26
N VAL A 88 -10.45 -5.53 1.99
CA VAL A 88 -10.35 -6.89 1.43
C VAL A 88 -9.20 -7.67 2.08
N ALA A 89 -8.05 -7.03 2.29
CA ALA A 89 -6.92 -7.66 2.98
C ALA A 89 -7.30 -8.07 4.41
N ALA A 90 -8.00 -7.20 5.15
CA ALA A 90 -8.48 -7.50 6.48
C ALA A 90 -9.59 -8.58 6.50
N ALA A 91 -10.54 -8.53 5.57
CA ALA A 91 -11.61 -9.53 5.48
C ALA A 91 -11.09 -10.94 5.13
N GLY A 92 -10.07 -11.03 4.28
CA GLY A 92 -9.40 -12.31 3.99
C GLY A 92 -8.75 -12.91 5.24
N GLN A 93 -8.16 -12.07 6.10
CA GLN A 93 -7.57 -12.49 7.36
C GLN A 93 -8.65 -12.94 8.37
N GLU A 94 -9.78 -12.24 8.44
CA GLU A 94 -10.89 -12.60 9.34
C GLU A 94 -11.56 -13.91 8.95
N ALA A 95 -11.80 -14.14 7.64
CA ALA A 95 -12.42 -15.37 7.15
C ALA A 95 -11.58 -16.62 7.51
N GLU A 96 -10.26 -16.51 7.41
CA GLU A 96 -9.35 -17.60 7.75
C GLU A 96 -9.14 -17.73 9.26
N ALA A 97 -9.11 -16.63 10.01
CA ALA A 97 -9.06 -16.67 11.48
C ALA A 97 -10.30 -17.34 12.08
N LEU A 98 -11.49 -17.07 11.53
CA LEU A 98 -12.72 -17.78 11.88
C LEU A 98 -12.62 -19.28 11.57
N ALA A 99 -12.06 -19.66 10.41
CA ALA A 99 -11.82 -21.07 10.08
C ALA A 99 -10.82 -21.74 11.05
N ALA A 100 -9.79 -21.02 11.48
CA ALA A 100 -8.78 -21.50 12.45
C ALA A 100 -9.34 -21.67 13.88
N ILE A 101 -10.21 -20.76 14.32
CA ILE A 101 -10.90 -20.85 15.62
C ILE A 101 -11.86 -22.06 15.64
N MET A 102 -12.58 -22.27 14.54
CA MET A 102 -13.49 -23.42 14.37
C MET A 102 -12.75 -24.76 14.25
N SER A 103 -11.42 -24.75 14.09
CA SER A 103 -10.57 -25.94 13.97
C SER A 103 -9.66 -26.20 15.19
N ASN A 104 -10.08 -25.78 16.39
CA ASN A 104 -9.41 -26.04 17.68
C ASN A 104 -7.94 -25.53 17.76
N GLY A 105 -7.63 -24.40 17.13
CA GLY A 105 -6.39 -23.66 17.41
C GLY A 105 -5.12 -24.18 16.74
N ALA A 106 -5.22 -25.17 15.84
CA ALA A 106 -4.04 -25.77 15.18
C ALA A 106 -3.47 -24.98 13.97
N ALA A 107 -4.09 -23.88 13.54
CA ALA A 107 -3.89 -23.34 12.17
C ALA A 107 -3.34 -21.91 12.02
N LEU A 108 -2.87 -21.23 13.07
CA LEU A 108 -2.37 -19.84 12.93
C LEU A 108 -1.03 -19.72 12.18
N LEU A 109 -0.13 -20.71 12.28
CA LEU A 109 1.19 -20.72 11.63
C LEU A 109 1.19 -20.87 10.09
N PRO A 110 0.37 -21.73 9.46
CA PRO A 110 0.39 -21.89 7.99
C PRO A 110 -0.09 -20.67 7.20
N LEU A 111 -0.74 -19.69 7.84
CA LEU A 111 -1.37 -18.54 7.18
C LEU A 111 -0.47 -17.31 7.10
N LEU A 112 0.59 -17.25 7.90
CA LEU A 112 1.50 -16.10 7.96
C LEU A 112 1.98 -15.62 6.57
N PRO A 113 2.37 -16.50 5.62
CA PRO A 113 2.74 -16.07 4.27
C PRO A 113 1.61 -15.37 3.49
N VAL A 114 0.37 -15.85 3.62
CA VAL A 114 -0.81 -15.28 2.95
C VAL A 114 -1.11 -13.90 3.52
N MET A 115 -1.03 -13.76 4.84
CA MET A 115 -1.22 -12.48 5.53
C MET A 115 -0.16 -11.46 5.13
N LEU A 116 1.11 -11.86 5.05
CA LEU A 116 2.17 -10.96 4.60
C LEU A 116 1.99 -10.56 3.14
N ALA A 117 1.58 -11.50 2.27
CA ALA A 117 1.37 -11.21 0.86
C ALA A 117 0.21 -10.23 0.62
N THR A 118 -0.90 -10.40 1.35
CA THR A 118 -2.05 -9.49 1.28
C THR A 118 -1.71 -8.09 1.79
N ASN A 119 -0.95 -7.99 2.88
CA ASN A 119 -0.47 -6.70 3.39
C ASN A 119 0.52 -6.03 2.43
N LEU A 120 1.45 -6.79 1.83
CA LEU A 120 2.38 -6.25 0.84
C LEU A 120 1.65 -5.75 -0.41
N LEU A 121 0.63 -6.49 -0.86
CA LEU A 121 -0.22 -6.07 -1.97
C LEU A 121 -0.98 -4.78 -1.64
N ALA A 122 -1.60 -4.72 -0.46
CA ALA A 122 -2.30 -3.51 0.00
C ALA A 122 -1.34 -2.31 0.07
N LEU A 123 -0.13 -2.50 0.60
CA LEU A 123 0.91 -1.48 0.63
C LEU A 123 1.31 -1.02 -0.78
N THR A 124 1.47 -1.96 -1.71
CA THR A 124 1.82 -1.65 -3.11
C THR A 124 0.73 -0.81 -3.76
N VAL A 125 -0.55 -1.11 -3.51
CA VAL A 125 -1.68 -0.31 -4.00
C VAL A 125 -1.71 1.08 -3.36
N GLU A 126 -1.46 1.17 -2.05
CA GLU A 126 -1.39 2.46 -1.32
C GLU A 126 -0.29 3.36 -1.92
N VAL A 127 0.91 2.81 -2.15
CA VAL A 127 2.01 3.52 -2.83
C VAL A 127 1.63 3.93 -4.25
N ALA A 128 1.02 3.03 -5.03
CA ALA A 128 0.62 3.32 -6.41
C ALA A 128 -0.42 4.41 -6.53
N VAL A 129 -1.45 4.38 -5.69
CA VAL A 129 -2.49 5.40 -5.67
C VAL A 129 -1.93 6.73 -5.19
N ALA A 130 -1.11 6.74 -4.14
CA ALA A 130 -0.49 7.97 -3.63
C ALA A 130 0.44 8.62 -4.67
N ALA A 131 1.33 7.85 -5.29
CA ALA A 131 2.22 8.33 -6.35
C ALA A 131 1.41 8.87 -7.54
N SER A 132 0.39 8.13 -7.99
CA SER A 132 -0.45 8.54 -9.12
C SER A 132 -1.21 9.84 -8.83
N LEU A 133 -1.81 9.97 -7.63
CA LEU A 133 -2.48 11.19 -7.22
C LEU A 133 -1.51 12.38 -7.26
N ARG A 134 -0.31 12.22 -6.68
CA ARG A 134 0.65 13.31 -6.63
C ARG A 134 1.13 13.73 -8.03
N VAL A 135 1.37 12.75 -8.91
CA VAL A 135 1.70 13.00 -10.32
C VAL A 135 0.59 13.79 -11.01
N HIS A 136 -0.68 13.41 -10.84
CA HIS A 136 -1.79 14.16 -11.44
C HIS A 136 -1.94 15.55 -10.83
N GLN A 137 -1.76 15.73 -9.51
CA GLN A 137 -1.80 17.04 -8.87
C GLN A 137 -0.73 18.00 -9.41
N LEU A 138 0.51 17.51 -9.58
CA LEU A 138 1.61 18.30 -10.16
C LEU A 138 1.29 18.69 -11.60
N ARG A 139 0.84 17.72 -12.42
CA ARG A 139 0.47 17.98 -13.82
C ARG A 139 -0.71 18.94 -13.98
N ASP A 140 -1.74 18.80 -13.14
CA ASP A 140 -2.91 19.69 -13.14
C ASP A 140 -2.52 21.13 -12.73
N ALA A 141 -1.43 21.29 -11.98
CA ALA A 141 -0.84 22.59 -11.63
C ALA A 141 0.17 23.12 -12.68
N GLY A 142 0.39 22.39 -13.79
CA GLY A 142 1.37 22.76 -14.81
C GLY A 142 2.83 22.48 -14.43
N ILE A 143 3.06 21.63 -13.42
CA ILE A 143 4.39 21.30 -12.90
C ILE A 143 4.79 19.92 -13.42
N GLU A 144 5.95 19.82 -14.05
CA GLU A 144 6.46 18.52 -14.51
C GLU A 144 6.87 17.67 -13.29
N PRO A 145 6.34 16.44 -13.14
CA PRO A 145 6.63 15.63 -11.97
C PRO A 145 8.09 15.15 -11.93
N ASP A 146 8.87 15.63 -10.97
CA ASP A 146 10.16 15.03 -10.62
C ASP A 146 9.94 13.71 -9.85
N PRO A 147 10.46 12.56 -10.32
CA PRO A 147 10.31 11.30 -9.61
C PRO A 147 10.85 11.31 -8.18
N ASN A 148 11.93 12.05 -7.91
CA ASN A 148 12.49 12.10 -6.55
C ASN A 148 11.59 12.90 -5.61
N GLN A 149 11.00 14.00 -6.09
CA GLN A 149 9.99 14.76 -5.37
C GLN A 149 8.76 13.92 -5.06
N VAL A 150 8.17 13.25 -6.06
CA VAL A 150 6.97 12.41 -5.87
C VAL A 150 7.25 11.30 -4.86
N ALA A 151 8.41 10.64 -4.97
CA ALA A 151 8.83 9.63 -4.02
C ALA A 151 8.91 10.17 -2.58
N ARG A 152 9.48 11.36 -2.40
CA ARG A 152 9.59 12.04 -1.11
C ARG A 152 8.20 12.33 -0.54
N ASP A 153 7.32 12.90 -1.34
CA ASP A 153 5.96 13.25 -0.95
C ASP A 153 5.15 12.03 -0.52
N VAL A 154 5.28 10.91 -1.25
CA VAL A 154 4.66 9.63 -0.87
C VAL A 154 5.21 9.12 0.47
N ILE A 155 6.51 9.15 0.69
CA ILE A 155 7.12 8.74 1.96
C ILE A 155 6.64 9.62 3.12
N VAL A 156 6.60 10.95 2.94
CA VAL A 156 6.08 11.89 3.94
C VAL A 156 4.62 11.57 4.25
N ALA A 157 3.78 11.38 3.23
CA ALA A 157 2.37 11.05 3.40
C ALA A 157 2.14 9.70 4.11
N MET A 158 3.05 8.74 3.92
CA MET A 158 2.95 7.40 4.52
C MET A 158 3.51 7.32 5.93
N THR A 159 4.52 8.11 6.25
CA THR A 159 5.23 8.05 7.53
C THR A 159 4.86 9.18 8.48
N GLY A 160 4.32 10.28 7.97
CA GLY A 160 4.08 11.51 8.72
C GLY A 160 5.37 12.22 9.17
N ALA A 161 6.54 11.73 8.77
CA ALA A 161 7.82 12.33 9.10
C ALA A 161 8.23 13.27 7.96
N PRO A 162 8.59 14.54 8.24
CA PRO A 162 9.24 15.36 7.23
C PRO A 162 10.51 14.65 6.76
N SER A 163 10.71 14.55 5.45
CA SER A 163 11.95 13.99 4.92
C SER A 163 13.09 14.95 5.21
N ASP A 164 14.08 14.49 5.96
CA ASP A 164 15.33 15.21 6.16
C ASP A 164 15.91 15.56 4.77
N ASP A 165 16.36 16.80 4.59
CA ASP A 165 16.60 17.46 3.29
C ASP A 165 17.79 16.90 2.48
N HIS A 166 18.25 15.71 2.80
CA HIS A 166 19.37 15.05 2.13
C HIS A 166 18.81 14.29 0.94
N GLY A 167 19.15 14.77 -0.26
CA GLY A 167 18.68 14.25 -1.55
C GLY A 167 18.32 12.77 -1.54
N MET A 168 17.05 12.49 -1.81
CA MET A 168 16.42 11.16 -1.87
C MET A 168 17.03 10.21 -2.92
N GLY A 169 18.05 10.67 -3.66
CA GLY A 169 18.60 10.00 -4.83
C GLY A 169 19.11 8.58 -4.60
N GLN A 170 19.32 8.10 -3.36
CA GLN A 170 19.78 6.71 -3.16
C GLN A 170 19.29 5.93 -1.94
N TYR A 171 18.58 6.48 -0.94
CA TYR A 171 18.25 5.66 0.24
C TYR A 171 16.84 5.91 0.77
N VAL A 172 15.92 5.02 0.39
CA VAL A 172 14.83 4.60 1.29
C VAL A 172 15.51 4.14 2.58
N THR A 173 15.57 5.03 3.58
CA THR A 173 16.36 4.72 4.78
C THR A 173 15.73 3.55 5.52
N LYS A 174 16.56 2.75 6.19
CA LYS A 174 16.08 1.67 7.07
C LYS A 174 15.05 2.17 8.09
N LYS A 175 15.12 3.45 8.48
CA LYS A 175 14.14 4.10 9.36
C LYS A 175 12.78 4.24 8.68
N VAL A 176 12.72 4.72 7.43
CA VAL A 176 11.46 4.80 6.66
C VAL A 176 10.82 3.43 6.50
N VAL A 177 11.61 2.44 6.07
CA VAL A 177 11.14 1.05 5.92
C VAL A 177 10.54 0.55 7.23
N LYS A 178 11.28 0.69 8.34
CA LYS A 178 10.82 0.27 9.68
C LYS A 178 9.53 0.98 10.11
N THR A 179 9.39 2.27 9.85
CA THR A 179 8.17 3.02 10.17
C THR A 179 6.98 2.48 9.39
N ILE A 180 7.15 2.22 8.08
CA ILE A 180 6.10 1.64 7.23
C ILE A 180 5.76 0.22 7.68
N VAL A 181 6.76 -0.63 7.93
CA VAL A 181 6.55 -1.99 8.45
C VAL A 181 5.84 -1.96 9.80
N ALA A 182 6.26 -1.09 10.73
CA ALA A 182 5.60 -0.93 12.02
C ALA A 182 4.15 -0.48 11.86
N ARG A 183 3.85 0.45 10.93
CA ARG A 183 2.48 0.87 10.61
C ARG A 183 1.65 -0.31 10.11
N VAL A 184 2.14 -1.07 9.14
CA VAL A 184 1.44 -2.25 8.61
C VAL A 184 1.23 -3.32 9.69
N LEU A 185 2.26 -3.63 10.49
CA LEU A 185 2.13 -4.60 11.58
C LEU A 185 1.17 -4.12 12.67
N SER A 186 1.11 -2.81 12.94
CA SER A 186 0.12 -2.25 13.87
C SER A 186 -1.31 -2.36 13.36
N ARG A 187 -1.53 -2.27 12.03
CA ARG A 187 -2.82 -2.55 11.41
C ARG A 187 -3.20 -4.01 11.62
N TRP A 188 -2.23 -4.91 11.45
CA TRP A 188 -2.44 -6.34 11.64
C TRP A 188 -2.79 -6.71 13.09
N THR A 189 -2.06 -6.20 14.09
CA THR A 189 -2.39 -6.51 15.48
C THR A 189 -3.76 -5.98 15.89
N LYS A 190 -4.16 -4.83 15.34
CA LYS A 190 -5.50 -4.26 15.52
C LYS A 190 -6.58 -5.01 14.72
N SER A 191 -6.23 -5.66 13.61
CA SER A 191 -7.15 -6.46 12.81
C SER A 191 -7.48 -7.83 13.38
N LEU A 192 -6.82 -8.22 14.47
CA LEU A 192 -7.22 -9.39 15.26
C LEU A 192 -8.59 -9.22 15.96
N VAL A 193 -9.14 -8.00 16.01
CA VAL A 193 -10.50 -7.73 16.46
C VAL A 193 -11.45 -7.73 15.24
N PRO A 194 -12.36 -8.71 15.13
CA PRO A 194 -13.26 -8.82 13.97
C PRO A 194 -14.07 -7.54 13.73
N LEU A 195 -14.29 -7.18 12.46
CA LEU A 195 -14.98 -5.97 11.97
C LEU A 195 -14.27 -4.64 12.28
N ALA A 196 -13.76 -4.46 13.51
CA ALA A 196 -12.94 -3.31 13.88
C ALA A 196 -11.63 -3.26 13.08
N GLY A 197 -11.08 -4.44 12.74
CA GLY A 197 -9.91 -4.58 11.90
C GLY A 197 -10.09 -4.07 10.47
N ILE A 198 -11.18 -4.47 9.82
CA ILE A 198 -11.53 -4.02 8.48
C ILE A 198 -11.71 -2.49 8.46
N ALA A 199 -12.46 -1.94 9.42
CA ALA A 199 -12.69 -0.51 9.53
C ALA A 199 -11.39 0.27 9.78
N TYR A 200 -10.55 -0.20 10.71
CA TYR A 200 -9.27 0.44 11.02
C TYR A 200 -8.30 0.39 9.85
N SER A 201 -8.15 -0.77 9.20
CA SER A 201 -7.28 -0.93 8.03
C SER A 201 -7.70 -0.01 6.89
N SER A 202 -9.01 0.06 6.62
CA SER A 202 -9.57 0.95 5.59
C SER A 202 -9.33 2.42 5.92
N TRP A 203 -9.59 2.83 7.17
CA TRP A 203 -9.38 4.20 7.64
C TRP A 203 -7.91 4.61 7.59
N ASP A 204 -7.01 3.76 8.10
CA ASP A 204 -5.59 4.06 8.17
C ASP A 204 -4.98 4.18 6.77
N ALA A 205 -5.43 3.37 5.81
CA ALA A 205 -4.98 3.44 4.43
C ALA A 205 -5.49 4.72 3.72
N GLN A 206 -6.72 5.17 4.01
CA GLN A 206 -7.24 6.45 3.53
C GLN A 206 -6.46 7.65 4.07
N ARG A 207 -5.83 7.53 5.24
CA ARG A 207 -5.02 8.60 5.83
C ARG A 207 -3.82 8.99 4.96
N THR A 208 -3.24 8.05 4.21
CA THR A 208 -2.18 8.37 3.25
C THR A 208 -2.71 9.15 2.06
N VAL A 209 -3.93 8.84 1.61
CA VAL A 209 -4.60 9.63 0.56
C VAL A 209 -4.88 11.05 1.07
N ASP A 210 -5.34 11.21 2.31
CA ASP A 210 -5.54 12.54 2.88
C ASP A 210 -4.23 13.31 3.01
N ALA A 211 -3.20 12.68 3.55
CA ALA A 211 -1.89 13.29 3.74
C ALA A 211 -1.26 13.71 2.41
N ILE A 212 -1.27 12.86 1.37
CA ILE A 212 -0.69 13.21 0.07
C ILE A 212 -1.46 14.37 -0.57
N THR A 213 -2.80 14.38 -0.46
CA THR A 213 -3.59 15.47 -1.05
C THR A 213 -3.44 16.80 -0.32
N ALA A 214 -3.06 16.77 0.95
CA ALA A 214 -2.83 17.96 1.76
C ALA A 214 -1.40 18.53 1.63
N LEU A 215 -0.49 17.85 0.93
CA LEU A 215 0.86 18.36 0.70
C LEU A 215 0.81 19.57 -0.22
N ALA A 216 1.46 20.65 0.21
CA ALA A 216 1.65 21.83 -0.62
C ALA A 216 2.30 21.46 -1.96
N LEU A 217 1.83 22.10 -3.02
CA LEU A 217 2.51 22.03 -4.30
C LEU A 217 3.77 22.90 -4.22
N PRO A 218 4.87 22.53 -4.89
CA PRO A 218 5.99 23.43 -5.04
C PRO A 218 5.50 24.72 -5.72
N GLU A 219 6.03 25.86 -5.31
CA GLU A 219 5.79 27.09 -6.06
C GLU A 219 6.34 26.87 -7.46
N ALA A 220 5.51 27.08 -8.49
CA ALA A 220 6.01 27.12 -9.84
C ALA A 220 7.07 28.22 -9.85
N GLU A 221 8.32 27.90 -10.20
CA GLU A 221 9.35 28.91 -10.38
C GLU A 221 8.76 29.97 -11.31
N ALA A 222 8.46 31.14 -10.74
CA ALA A 222 7.94 32.25 -11.50
C ALA A 222 9.07 32.66 -12.42
N ASP A 223 8.99 32.25 -13.69
CA ASP A 223 9.92 32.64 -14.75
C ASP A 223 10.12 34.17 -14.66
N LEU A 224 11.29 34.58 -14.16
CA LEU A 224 11.80 35.95 -14.14
C LEU A 224 12.72 36.17 -15.36
#